data_AF-A0A3B4DRN5-F1
#
_entry.id   AF-A0A3B4DRN5-F1
#
_cell.length_a   1.000
_cell.length_b   1.000
_cell.length_c   1.000
_cell.angle_alpha   90.00
_cell.angle_beta   90.00
_cell.angle_gamma   90.00
#
_symmetry.space_group_name_H-M   'P 1'
#
loop_
_entity.id
_entity.type
_entity.pdbx_description
1 polymer ?
#
loop_
_entity_poly.entity_id
_entity_poly.type
_entity_poly.pdbx_seq_one_letter_code
_entity_poly.pdbx_strand_id
1 'polypeptide(L)'
;LLFFIFLSSHRFIQMMLVMCNPLQVFGVDGVNFSVHVENQTRARDAMSRRQPRVYQLYSRTSCKHVQVVGRKISARGEDGDKFAQLVVEADTFGSQVRIRGKETNYYLCMNHRGKLVGKKASTRSPDCVFVEMVLENNYTALMSARYTGWYVGFTKKGRPRRGPHTLLNMQDVHFMKRPPPGEQSDHTPFRFTTVSKRSKRVRAARPR
;
A
#
# COMPACT_ATOMS: atom_id res chain seq x y z
N LEU A 1 33.18 64.76 2.95
CA LEU A 1 32.95 63.82 1.83
C LEU A 1 32.63 62.37 2.26
N LEU A 2 33.18 61.86 3.36
CA LEU A 2 32.93 60.48 3.84
C LEU A 2 31.53 60.24 4.47
N PHE A 3 30.84 61.28 4.93
CA PHE A 3 29.51 61.15 5.57
C PHE A 3 28.35 61.00 4.55
N PHE A 4 28.48 61.57 3.35
CA PHE A 4 27.47 61.46 2.28
C PHE A 4 27.53 60.11 1.54
N ILE A 5 28.69 59.44 1.53
CA ILE A 5 28.85 58.10 0.95
C ILE A 5 28.13 57.05 1.82
N PHE A 6 28.13 57.22 3.15
CA PHE A 6 27.52 56.29 4.10
C PHE A 6 25.98 56.34 4.12
N LEU A 7 25.36 57.50 3.86
CA LEU A 7 23.89 57.57 3.75
C LEU A 7 23.36 56.96 2.43
N SER A 8 24.17 56.99 1.36
CA SER A 8 23.82 56.38 0.08
C SER A 8 23.81 54.85 0.17
N SER A 9 24.78 54.25 0.87
CA SER A 9 24.87 52.80 1.08
C SER A 9 23.79 52.26 2.02
N HIS A 10 23.37 53.01 3.05
CA HIS A 10 22.32 52.56 3.95
C HIS A 10 20.93 52.50 3.30
N ARG A 11 20.62 53.47 2.42
CA ARG A 11 19.36 53.46 1.64
C ARG A 11 19.37 52.39 0.55
N PHE A 12 20.54 52.10 -0.05
CA PHE A 12 20.68 51.01 -1.03
C PHE A 12 20.53 49.62 -0.40
N ILE A 13 21.12 49.40 0.78
CA ILE A 13 21.02 48.12 1.51
C ILE A 13 19.59 47.89 2.02
N GLN A 14 18.91 48.95 2.46
CA GLN A 14 17.51 48.87 2.89
C GLN A 14 16.57 48.62 1.71
N MET A 15 16.88 49.14 0.51
CA MET A 15 16.12 48.84 -0.72
C MET A 15 16.34 47.39 -1.20
N MET A 16 17.56 46.85 -1.07
CA MET A 16 17.86 45.44 -1.35
C MET A 16 17.21 44.46 -0.36
N LEU A 17 17.01 44.89 0.90
CA LEU A 17 16.29 44.11 1.92
C LEU A 17 14.77 44.13 1.73
N VAL A 18 14.21 45.15 1.07
CA VAL A 18 12.77 45.25 0.76
C VAL A 18 12.38 44.47 -0.51
N MET A 19 13.32 44.22 -1.42
CA MET A 19 13.07 43.41 -2.63
C MET A 19 13.18 41.90 -2.41
N CYS A 20 13.71 41.48 -1.26
CA CYS A 20 13.71 40.07 -0.85
C CYS A 20 12.42 39.76 -0.08
N ASN A 21 11.27 39.96 -0.73
CA ASN A 21 10.05 39.30 -0.32
C ASN A 21 10.38 37.81 -0.21
N PRO A 22 10.11 37.13 0.92
CA PRO A 22 9.98 35.69 0.83
C PRO A 22 8.86 35.51 -0.18
N LEU A 23 9.17 34.92 -1.34
CA LEU A 23 8.18 34.25 -2.16
C LEU A 23 7.28 33.53 -1.17
N GLN A 24 6.08 34.09 -0.97
CA GLN A 24 5.03 33.36 -0.31
C GLN A 24 4.91 32.14 -1.21
N VAL A 25 5.47 31.03 -0.74
CA VAL A 25 5.09 29.72 -1.24
C VAL A 25 3.61 29.68 -0.86
N PHE A 26 2.78 30.16 -1.78
CA PHE A 26 1.37 29.84 -1.78
C PHE A 26 1.38 28.33 -1.61
N GLY A 27 0.90 27.86 -0.45
CA GLY A 27 0.43 26.50 -0.37
C GLY A 27 -0.51 26.38 -1.55
N VAL A 28 -0.13 25.57 -2.54
CA VAL A 28 -0.95 25.37 -3.72
C VAL A 28 -2.16 24.59 -3.22
N ASP A 29 -3.14 25.30 -2.67
CA ASP A 29 -4.45 24.76 -2.38
C ASP A 29 -5.06 24.44 -3.73
N GLY A 30 -5.06 23.15 -4.08
CA GLY A 30 -5.50 22.67 -5.39
C GLY A 30 -4.47 21.86 -6.19
N VAL A 31 -3.40 21.33 -5.57
CA VAL A 31 -2.58 20.30 -6.26
C VAL A 31 -3.45 19.07 -6.50
N ASN A 32 -3.85 18.86 -7.74
CA ASN A 32 -4.57 17.66 -8.14
C ASN A 32 -3.59 16.49 -8.26
N PHE A 33 -3.55 15.64 -7.24
CA PHE A 33 -2.75 14.42 -7.26
C PHE A 33 -3.33 13.32 -8.16
N SER A 34 -4.55 13.46 -8.72
CA SER A 34 -5.18 12.42 -9.54
C SER A 34 -4.29 12.03 -10.72
N VAL A 35 -3.73 13.02 -11.41
CA VAL A 35 -2.82 12.80 -12.56
C VAL A 35 -1.56 12.04 -12.14
N HIS A 36 -1.00 12.37 -10.97
CA HIS A 36 0.17 11.69 -10.43
C HIS A 36 -0.15 10.24 -10.06
N VAL A 37 -1.26 10.02 -9.37
CA VAL A 37 -1.73 8.69 -8.95
C VAL A 37 -2.02 7.83 -10.17
N GLU A 38 -2.75 8.34 -11.18
CA GLU A 38 -3.04 7.61 -12.41
C GLU A 38 -1.78 7.19 -13.16
N ASN A 39 -0.83 8.10 -13.32
CA ASN A 39 0.45 7.81 -13.97
C ASN A 39 1.26 6.76 -13.20
N GLN A 40 1.32 6.85 -11.87
CA GLN A 40 2.05 5.89 -11.05
C GLN A 40 1.34 4.54 -10.91
N THR A 41 0.01 4.48 -11.02
CA THR A 41 -0.77 3.23 -10.94
C THR A 41 -0.43 2.27 -12.09
N ARG A 42 0.02 2.79 -13.23
CA ARG A 42 0.41 2.01 -14.42
C ARG A 42 1.73 1.25 -14.26
N ALA A 43 2.55 1.66 -13.30
CA ALA A 43 3.85 1.07 -13.06
C ALA A 43 4.00 0.65 -11.60
N ARG A 44 4.96 -0.24 -11.34
CA ARG A 44 5.33 -0.58 -9.96
C ARG A 44 5.99 0.63 -9.30
N ASP A 45 5.59 0.94 -8.06
CA ASP A 45 6.28 1.93 -7.26
C ASP A 45 7.59 1.33 -6.70
N ALA A 46 8.71 1.84 -7.21
CA ALA A 46 10.06 1.44 -6.81
C ALA A 46 10.69 2.43 -5.83
N MET A 47 10.13 3.64 -5.69
CA MET A 47 10.74 4.74 -4.94
C MET A 47 10.16 4.86 -3.53
N SER A 48 8.90 4.48 -3.34
CA SER A 48 8.26 4.51 -2.01
C SER A 48 8.64 3.31 -1.15
N ARG A 49 8.72 3.55 0.16
CA ARG A 49 8.90 2.49 1.15
C ARG A 49 7.69 1.55 1.13
N ARG A 50 7.92 0.26 0.95
CA ARG A 50 6.87 -0.75 1.10
C ARG A 50 6.65 -1.05 2.58
N GLN A 51 5.41 -0.95 3.02
CA GLN A 51 5.01 -1.38 4.36
C GLN A 51 4.29 -2.73 4.26
N PRO A 52 4.98 -3.85 4.55
CA PRO A 52 4.35 -5.16 4.49
C PRO A 52 3.33 -5.30 5.63
N ARG A 53 2.19 -5.92 5.33
CA ARG A 53 1.17 -6.32 6.30
C ARG A 53 1.21 -7.84 6.43
N VAL A 54 1.14 -8.35 7.65
CA VAL A 54 1.11 -9.79 7.91
C VAL A 54 -0.27 -10.17 8.42
N TYR A 55 -0.94 -11.08 7.73
CA TYR A 55 -2.27 -11.57 8.12
C TYR A 55 -2.57 -12.93 7.49
N GLN A 56 -3.66 -13.55 7.93
CA GLN A 56 -4.26 -14.73 7.32
C GLN A 56 -5.47 -14.32 6.49
N LEU A 57 -5.67 -14.96 5.35
CA LEU A 57 -6.83 -14.72 4.50
C LEU A 57 -7.84 -15.86 4.65
N TYR A 58 -8.92 -15.59 5.38
CA TYR A 58 -10.00 -16.54 5.62
C TYR A 58 -10.98 -16.55 4.44
N SER A 59 -11.26 -17.73 3.87
CA SER A 59 -12.28 -17.87 2.82
C SER A 59 -13.65 -18.09 3.44
N ARG A 60 -14.61 -17.25 3.04
CA ARG A 60 -16.02 -17.36 3.48
C ARG A 60 -16.62 -18.73 3.14
N THR A 61 -16.26 -19.29 1.99
CA THR A 61 -16.90 -20.50 1.45
C THR A 61 -16.30 -21.79 2.00
N SER A 62 -14.97 -21.88 2.15
CA SER A 62 -14.34 -23.08 2.72
C SER A 62 -14.29 -23.05 4.25
N CYS A 63 -14.55 -21.90 4.87
CA CYS A 63 -14.39 -21.67 6.32
C CYS A 63 -12.99 -22.00 6.84
N LYS A 64 -11.97 -21.80 5.99
CA LYS A 64 -10.55 -22.10 6.24
C LYS A 64 -9.67 -21.01 5.65
N HIS A 65 -8.38 -21.04 5.96
CA HIS A 65 -7.42 -20.03 5.52
C HIS A 65 -6.69 -20.43 4.23
N VAL A 66 -6.37 -19.43 3.43
CA VAL A 66 -5.56 -19.57 2.21
C VAL A 66 -4.14 -19.93 2.57
N GLN A 67 -3.63 -21.01 1.98
CA GLN A 67 -2.29 -21.53 2.13
C GLN A 67 -1.50 -21.40 0.84
N VAL A 68 -0.22 -21.08 0.98
CA VAL A 68 0.75 -21.08 -0.12
C VAL A 68 1.83 -22.11 0.17
N VAL A 69 1.65 -23.33 -0.39
CA VAL A 69 2.54 -24.48 -0.17
C VAL A 69 3.36 -24.71 -1.44
N GLY A 70 4.46 -23.97 -1.57
CA GLY A 70 5.30 -23.99 -2.77
C GLY A 70 4.49 -23.54 -3.99
N ARG A 71 4.38 -24.40 -5.01
CA ARG A 71 3.58 -24.12 -6.23
C ARG A 71 2.07 -24.31 -6.04
N LYS A 72 1.63 -24.94 -4.95
CA LYS A 72 0.23 -25.30 -4.71
C LYS A 72 -0.44 -24.25 -3.82
N ILE A 73 -1.63 -23.81 -4.25
CA ILE A 73 -2.50 -22.90 -3.50
C ILE A 73 -3.76 -23.65 -3.09
N SER A 74 -4.22 -23.49 -1.86
CA SER A 74 -5.49 -24.04 -1.36
C SER A 74 -6.06 -23.17 -0.24
N ALA A 75 -7.35 -23.30 0.07
CA ALA A 75 -7.97 -22.67 1.24
C ALA A 75 -8.43 -23.74 2.22
N ARG A 76 -7.47 -24.43 2.83
CA ARG A 76 -7.67 -25.56 3.76
C ARG A 76 -6.87 -25.41 5.06
N GLY A 77 -6.20 -24.28 5.25
CA GLY A 77 -5.39 -24.03 6.43
C GLY A 77 -6.27 -23.83 7.65
N GLU A 78 -5.87 -24.46 8.75
CA GLU A 78 -6.42 -24.12 10.06
C GLU A 78 -5.96 -22.74 10.48
N ASP A 79 -6.62 -22.18 11.49
CA ASP A 79 -6.19 -20.93 12.09
C ASP A 79 -4.79 -21.09 12.69
N GLY A 80 -3.86 -20.23 12.29
CA GLY A 80 -2.47 -20.29 12.75
C GLY A 80 -1.56 -21.25 12.01
N ASP A 81 -2.05 -21.93 10.98
CA ASP A 81 -1.20 -22.73 10.11
C ASP A 81 -0.06 -21.87 9.54
N LYS A 82 1.18 -22.32 9.71
CA LYS A 82 2.38 -21.64 9.21
C LYS A 82 2.33 -21.34 7.72
N PHE A 83 1.68 -22.21 6.92
CA PHE A 83 1.52 -22.00 5.49
C PHE A 83 0.38 -21.03 5.13
N ALA A 84 -0.46 -20.66 6.09
CA ALA A 84 -1.55 -19.72 5.94
C ALA A 84 -1.19 -18.28 6.36
N GLN A 85 0.01 -18.07 6.92
CA GLN A 85 0.52 -16.73 7.19
C GLN A 85 0.99 -16.07 5.88
N LEU A 86 0.39 -14.92 5.55
CA LEU A 86 0.66 -14.19 4.33
C LEU A 86 1.33 -12.86 4.64
N VAL A 87 2.37 -12.52 3.87
CA VAL A 87 2.96 -11.19 3.80
C VAL A 87 2.39 -10.50 2.58
N VAL A 88 1.72 -9.38 2.79
CA VAL A 88 1.06 -8.60 1.74
C VAL A 88 1.73 -7.26 1.59
N GLU A 89 2.26 -7.02 0.39
CA GLU A 89 3.02 -5.83 0.04
C GLU A 89 2.25 -5.04 -1.02
N ALA A 90 2.14 -3.72 -0.84
CA ALA A 90 1.63 -2.84 -1.88
C ALA A 90 2.59 -2.83 -3.09
N ASP A 91 2.03 -2.93 -4.29
CA ASP A 91 2.76 -2.79 -5.55
C ASP A 91 2.81 -1.33 -6.01
N THR A 92 1.66 -0.66 -5.98
CA THR A 92 1.45 0.74 -6.35
C THR A 92 0.09 1.19 -5.77
N PHE A 93 -0.43 2.33 -6.22
CA PHE A 93 -1.76 2.83 -5.87
C PHE A 93 -2.90 1.94 -6.38
N GLY A 94 -4.14 2.29 -5.99
CA GLY A 94 -5.34 1.54 -6.38
C GLY A 94 -5.46 0.19 -5.69
N SER A 95 -4.94 0.08 -4.45
CA SER A 95 -4.98 -1.16 -3.65
C SER A 95 -4.38 -2.38 -4.36
N GLN A 96 -3.40 -2.15 -5.25
CA GLN A 96 -2.66 -3.22 -5.91
C GLN A 96 -1.65 -3.83 -4.95
N VAL A 97 -1.76 -5.14 -4.75
CA VAL A 97 -0.98 -5.89 -3.77
C VAL A 97 -0.34 -7.14 -4.36
N ARG A 98 0.80 -7.53 -3.80
CA ARG A 98 1.39 -8.86 -3.95
C ARG A 98 1.24 -9.63 -2.65
N ILE A 99 0.84 -10.89 -2.76
CA ILE A 99 0.58 -11.77 -1.62
C ILE A 99 1.62 -12.89 -1.64
N ARG A 100 2.42 -13.00 -0.58
CA ARG A 100 3.49 -13.98 -0.43
C ARG A 100 3.22 -14.87 0.78
N GLY A 101 3.39 -16.18 0.63
CA GLY A 101 3.41 -17.08 1.79
C GLY A 101 4.65 -16.82 2.64
N LYS A 102 4.47 -16.51 3.93
CA LYS A 102 5.56 -16.17 4.86
C LYS A 102 6.56 -17.33 5.00
N GLU A 103 6.06 -18.54 5.18
CA GLU A 103 6.86 -19.76 5.33
C GLU A 103 7.60 -20.13 4.03
N THR A 104 6.91 -20.12 2.89
CA THR A 104 7.46 -20.69 1.64
C THR A 104 8.15 -19.69 0.75
N ASN A 105 7.89 -18.40 0.93
CA ASN A 105 8.37 -17.32 0.08
C ASN A 105 7.88 -17.38 -1.38
N TYR A 106 6.83 -18.16 -1.64
CA TYR A 106 6.15 -18.17 -2.92
C TYR A 106 5.07 -17.09 -2.95
N TYR A 107 4.92 -16.43 -4.08
CA TYR A 107 3.85 -15.49 -4.36
C TYR A 107 2.63 -16.23 -4.88
N LEU A 108 1.45 -15.85 -4.39
CA LEU A 108 0.18 -16.16 -5.03
C LEU A 108 0.16 -15.48 -6.40
N CYS A 109 -0.09 -16.24 -7.45
CA CYS A 109 -0.21 -15.71 -8.80
C CYS A 109 -1.34 -16.42 -9.56
N MET A 110 -1.84 -15.78 -10.62
CA MET A 110 -2.81 -16.35 -11.53
C MET A 110 -2.22 -16.47 -12.92
N ASN A 111 -2.25 -17.67 -13.51
CA ASN A 111 -1.76 -17.86 -14.87
C ASN A 111 -2.83 -17.52 -15.93
N HIS A 112 -2.43 -17.53 -17.21
CA HIS A 112 -3.32 -17.25 -18.35
C HIS A 112 -4.53 -18.19 -18.47
N ARG A 113 -4.53 -19.34 -17.80
CA ARG A 113 -5.67 -20.29 -17.75
C ARG A 113 -6.60 -20.01 -16.56
N GLY A 114 -6.34 -18.94 -15.81
CA GLY A 114 -7.05 -18.59 -14.57
C GLY A 114 -6.71 -19.48 -13.38
N LYS A 115 -5.67 -20.33 -13.46
CA LYS A 115 -5.29 -21.21 -12.34
C LYS A 115 -4.44 -20.43 -11.34
N LEU A 116 -4.80 -20.52 -10.06
CA LEU A 116 -3.97 -20.06 -8.95
C LEU A 116 -2.75 -20.96 -8.79
N VAL A 117 -1.57 -20.36 -8.76
CA VAL A 117 -0.28 -21.04 -8.66
C VAL A 117 0.66 -20.24 -7.76
N GLY A 118 1.50 -20.95 -7.02
CA GLY A 118 2.61 -20.33 -6.33
C GLY A 118 3.80 -20.16 -7.29
N LYS A 119 4.44 -18.99 -7.29
CA LYS A 119 5.71 -18.74 -8.01
C LYS A 119 6.77 -18.17 -7.07
N LYS A 120 8.03 -18.61 -7.21
CA LYS A 120 9.16 -17.89 -6.60
C LYS A 120 9.33 -16.53 -7.31
N ALA A 121 9.79 -15.54 -6.56
CA ALA A 121 9.82 -14.14 -7.00
C ALA A 121 10.45 -13.97 -8.39
N SER A 122 9.66 -13.42 -9.31
CA SER A 122 10.16 -12.48 -10.30
C SER A 122 9.43 -11.17 -10.03
N THR A 123 10.19 -10.17 -9.59
CA THR A 123 9.76 -8.80 -9.26
C THR A 123 8.91 -8.16 -10.36
N ARG A 124 9.01 -8.65 -11.60
CA ARG A 124 8.34 -8.12 -12.78
C ARG A 124 7.06 -8.84 -13.18
N SER A 125 6.59 -9.84 -12.44
CA SER A 125 5.46 -10.66 -12.91
C SER A 125 4.10 -9.99 -12.58
N PRO A 126 3.37 -9.45 -13.57
CA PRO A 126 2.04 -8.85 -13.35
C PRO A 126 1.00 -9.90 -12.93
N ASP A 127 1.24 -11.18 -13.26
CA ASP A 127 0.41 -12.34 -12.85
C ASP A 127 0.24 -12.48 -11.33
N CYS A 128 1.11 -11.86 -10.54
CA CYS A 128 1.17 -11.97 -9.09
C CYS A 128 0.66 -10.71 -8.37
N VAL A 129 0.01 -9.81 -9.11
CA VAL A 129 -0.56 -8.57 -8.60
C VAL A 129 -2.08 -8.69 -8.62
N PHE A 130 -2.70 -8.32 -7.50
CA PHE A 130 -4.14 -8.32 -7.32
C PHE A 130 -4.61 -6.95 -6.83
N VAL A 131 -5.77 -6.53 -7.28
CA VAL A 131 -6.49 -5.37 -6.76
C VAL A 131 -7.33 -5.85 -5.57
N GLU A 132 -7.04 -5.33 -4.39
CA GLU A 132 -7.82 -5.57 -3.19
C GLU A 132 -9.05 -4.66 -3.17
N MET A 133 -10.23 -5.27 -3.08
CA MET A 133 -11.51 -4.56 -3.12
C MET A 133 -12.29 -4.83 -1.83
N VAL A 134 -12.91 -3.80 -1.27
CA VAL A 134 -13.94 -3.94 -0.24
C VAL A 134 -15.29 -3.99 -0.95
N LEU A 135 -16.02 -5.07 -0.75
CA LEU A 135 -17.34 -5.28 -1.33
C LEU A 135 -18.42 -4.58 -0.50
N GLU A 136 -19.58 -4.36 -1.09
CA GLU A 136 -20.76 -3.78 -0.42
C GLU A 136 -21.21 -4.59 0.81
N ASN A 137 -20.97 -5.90 0.81
CA ASN A 137 -21.26 -6.79 1.93
C ASN A 137 -20.13 -6.84 2.98
N ASN A 138 -19.18 -5.90 2.94
CA ASN A 138 -18.02 -5.77 3.82
C ASN A 138 -17.00 -6.92 3.77
N TYR A 139 -17.10 -7.83 2.80
CA TYR A 139 -16.04 -8.81 2.53
C TYR A 139 -14.96 -8.21 1.64
N THR A 140 -13.77 -8.82 1.69
CA THR A 140 -12.68 -8.52 0.76
C THR A 140 -12.77 -9.41 -0.48
N ALA A 141 -12.54 -8.86 -1.66
CA ALA A 141 -12.26 -9.61 -2.89
C ALA A 141 -10.87 -9.25 -3.42
N LEU A 142 -10.28 -10.17 -4.18
CA LEU A 142 -8.97 -10.00 -4.81
C LEU A 142 -9.11 -10.25 -6.32
N MET A 143 -9.15 -9.19 -7.11
CA MET A 143 -9.21 -9.27 -8.57
C MET A 143 -7.80 -9.35 -9.14
N SER A 144 -7.55 -10.14 -10.17
CA SER A 144 -6.26 -10.11 -10.88
C SER A 144 -6.06 -8.75 -11.56
N ALA A 145 -4.91 -8.13 -11.36
CA ALA A 145 -4.56 -6.89 -12.06
C ALA A 145 -4.31 -7.14 -13.56
N ARG A 146 -3.84 -8.33 -13.93
CA ARG A 146 -3.58 -8.71 -15.34
C ARG A 146 -4.83 -9.19 -16.07
N TYR A 147 -5.67 -9.97 -15.41
CA TYR A 147 -6.88 -10.56 -16.01
C TYR A 147 -8.10 -9.95 -15.32
N THR A 148 -8.54 -8.79 -15.81
CA THR A 148 -9.65 -8.05 -15.22
C THR A 148 -10.93 -8.89 -15.20
N GLY A 149 -11.70 -8.79 -14.11
CA GLY A 149 -12.89 -9.61 -13.89
C GLY A 149 -12.59 -11.05 -13.43
N TRP A 150 -11.32 -11.46 -13.30
CA TRP A 150 -10.97 -12.74 -12.69
C TRP A 150 -10.57 -12.55 -11.24
N TYR A 151 -11.12 -13.36 -10.36
CA TYR A 151 -10.95 -13.23 -8.92
C TYR A 151 -10.23 -14.45 -8.35
N VAL A 152 -9.51 -14.23 -7.25
CA VAL A 152 -9.09 -15.32 -6.38
C VAL A 152 -10.36 -15.92 -5.78
N GLY A 153 -10.51 -17.24 -5.84
CA GLY A 153 -11.68 -17.90 -5.27
C GLY A 153 -11.44 -19.36 -4.95
N PHE A 154 -12.21 -19.87 -3.98
CA PHE A 154 -12.12 -21.25 -3.52
C PHE A 154 -13.50 -21.86 -3.32
N THR A 155 -13.61 -23.13 -3.67
CA THR A 155 -14.78 -23.97 -3.40
C THR A 155 -14.94 -24.24 -1.90
N LYS A 156 -16.12 -24.73 -1.50
CA LYS A 156 -16.38 -25.25 -0.13
C LYS A 156 -15.34 -26.27 0.37
N LYS A 157 -14.77 -27.08 -0.53
CA LYS A 157 -13.71 -28.06 -0.20
C LYS A 157 -12.30 -27.46 -0.17
N GLY A 158 -12.17 -26.13 -0.22
CA GLY A 158 -10.91 -25.39 -0.23
C GLY A 158 -10.08 -25.55 -1.52
N ARG A 159 -10.68 -26.05 -2.61
CA ARG A 159 -10.01 -26.16 -3.91
C ARG A 159 -10.08 -24.84 -4.67
N PRO A 160 -8.99 -24.38 -5.33
CA PRO A 160 -9.01 -23.17 -6.15
C PRO A 160 -10.05 -23.23 -7.27
N ARG A 161 -10.75 -22.11 -7.49
CA ARG A 161 -11.53 -21.85 -8.71
C ARG A 161 -10.62 -21.34 -9.82
N ARG A 162 -11.03 -21.52 -11.07
CA ARG A 162 -10.37 -20.88 -12.21
C ARG A 162 -10.94 -19.48 -12.40
N GLY A 163 -10.09 -18.49 -12.63
CA GLY A 163 -10.45 -17.09 -12.86
C GLY A 163 -11.64 -16.86 -13.80
N PRO A 164 -11.67 -17.44 -15.02
CA PRO A 164 -12.82 -17.29 -15.92
C PRO A 164 -14.16 -17.76 -15.35
N HIS A 165 -14.14 -18.61 -14.32
CA HIS A 165 -15.32 -19.16 -13.67
C HIS A 165 -15.55 -18.50 -12.30
N THR A 166 -15.03 -17.28 -12.10
CA THR A 166 -15.25 -16.46 -10.92
C THR A 166 -16.07 -15.22 -11.27
N LEU A 167 -16.90 -14.77 -10.33
CA LEU A 167 -17.81 -13.63 -10.45
C LEU A 167 -17.86 -12.96 -9.08
N LEU A 168 -17.98 -11.63 -9.07
CA LEU A 168 -17.87 -10.82 -7.86
C LEU A 168 -18.95 -11.14 -6.81
N ASN A 169 -20.15 -11.54 -7.25
CA ASN A 169 -21.29 -11.87 -6.38
C ASN A 169 -21.20 -13.29 -5.76
N MET A 170 -20.25 -14.12 -6.18
CA MET A 170 -20.11 -15.47 -5.64
C MET A 170 -19.39 -15.47 -4.30
N GLN A 171 -19.93 -16.18 -3.32
CA GLN A 171 -19.29 -16.32 -2.01
C GLN A 171 -17.88 -16.94 -2.09
N ASP A 172 -17.60 -17.72 -3.13
CA ASP A 172 -16.30 -18.36 -3.38
C ASP A 172 -15.15 -17.34 -3.48
N VAL A 173 -15.43 -16.07 -3.83
CA VAL A 173 -14.43 -14.99 -3.97
C VAL A 173 -14.38 -14.03 -2.77
N HIS A 174 -15.19 -14.31 -1.73
CA HIS A 174 -15.28 -13.47 -0.54
C HIS A 174 -14.30 -13.93 0.54
N PHE A 175 -13.55 -12.98 1.08
CA PHE A 175 -12.53 -13.22 2.10
C PHE A 175 -12.66 -12.27 3.28
N MET A 176 -12.11 -12.70 4.42
CA MET A 176 -11.88 -11.87 5.61
C MET A 176 -10.40 -11.87 5.94
N LYS A 177 -9.86 -10.71 6.31
CA LYS A 177 -8.49 -10.61 6.84
C LYS A 177 -8.54 -10.92 8.33
N ARG A 178 -7.72 -11.86 8.77
CA ARG A 178 -7.60 -12.24 10.18
C ARG A 178 -6.16 -12.02 10.64
N PRO A 179 -5.92 -11.50 11.86
CA PRO A 179 -4.57 -11.43 12.39
C PRO A 179 -3.95 -12.83 12.51
N PRO A 180 -2.63 -12.97 12.44
CA PRO A 180 -1.98 -14.22 12.81
C PRO A 180 -2.20 -14.49 14.32
N PRO A 181 -2.27 -15.75 14.76
CA PRO A 181 -2.49 -16.04 16.18
C PRO A 181 -1.32 -15.57 17.02
N GLY A 182 -1.62 -15.04 18.21
CA GLY A 182 -0.63 -14.46 19.12
C GLY A 182 -0.29 -12.99 18.84
N GLU A 183 -0.66 -12.47 17.67
CA GLU A 183 -0.54 -11.05 17.34
C GLU A 183 -1.93 -10.41 17.46
N GLN A 184 -2.34 -10.14 18.70
CA GLN A 184 -3.40 -9.15 18.90
C GLN A 184 -2.82 -7.81 18.48
N SER A 185 -3.56 -7.05 17.66
CA SER A 185 -3.16 -5.69 17.35
C SER A 185 -3.06 -4.94 18.68
N ASP A 186 -1.83 -4.65 19.11
CA ASP A 186 -1.61 -3.49 19.96
C ASP A 186 -2.29 -2.36 19.21
N HIS A 187 -3.47 -1.95 19.68
CA HIS A 187 -4.16 -0.76 19.22
C HIS A 187 -3.33 0.42 19.69
N THR A 188 -2.11 0.58 19.16
CA THR A 188 -1.47 1.87 19.14
C THR A 188 -2.33 2.67 18.17
N PRO A 189 -3.08 3.68 18.65
CA PRO A 189 -3.85 4.52 17.75
C PRO A 189 -2.85 5.07 16.73
N PHE A 190 -3.23 5.01 15.45
CA PHE A 190 -2.46 5.65 14.39
C PHE A 190 -2.27 7.11 14.80
N ARG A 191 -1.08 7.44 15.30
CA ARG A 191 -0.74 8.81 15.66
C ARG A 191 -0.44 9.48 14.35
N PHE A 192 -1.42 10.22 13.82
CA PHE A 192 -1.14 11.17 12.76
C PHE A 192 0.04 12.01 13.25
N THR A 193 1.22 11.83 12.63
CA THR A 193 2.28 12.81 12.80
C THR A 193 1.73 14.06 12.13
N THR A 194 1.09 14.93 12.91
CA THR A 194 0.81 16.28 12.46
C THR A 194 2.15 16.81 11.95
N VAL A 195 2.23 17.20 10.67
CA VAL A 195 3.36 17.96 10.17
C VAL A 195 3.48 19.15 11.12
N SER A 196 4.41 19.09 12.07
CA SER A 196 4.59 20.20 12.98
C SER A 196 5.07 21.33 12.08
N LYS A 197 4.26 22.40 12.00
CA LYS A 197 4.77 23.67 11.47
C LYS A 197 6.05 23.92 12.27
N ARG A 198 7.18 23.89 11.58
CA ARG A 198 8.52 24.04 12.14
C ARG A 198 8.54 25.36 12.92
N SER A 199 8.27 25.33 14.21
CA SER A 199 8.41 26.50 15.06
C SER A 199 9.89 26.88 15.04
N LYS A 200 10.13 28.11 14.59
CA LYS A 200 11.42 28.80 14.61
C LYS A 200 11.98 28.63 16.03
N ARG A 201 13.11 27.92 16.18
CA ARG A 201 13.89 27.95 17.43
C ARG A 201 14.24 29.41 17.69
N VAL A 202 13.55 30.04 18.62
CA VAL A 202 14.04 31.25 19.26
C VAL A 202 15.24 30.79 20.09
N ARG A 203 16.45 31.12 19.64
CA ARG A 203 17.65 30.99 20.49
C ARG A 203 17.42 31.94 21.67
N ALA A 204 17.35 31.39 22.88
CA ALA A 204 17.37 32.18 24.10
C ALA A 204 18.66 32.99 24.13
N ALA A 205 18.54 34.31 24.22
CA ALA A 205 19.67 35.16 24.59
C ALA A 205 20.02 34.87 26.05
N ARG A 206 21.28 34.51 26.31
CA ARG A 206 21.82 34.53 27.67
C ARG A 206 21.90 35.99 28.16
N PRO A 207 21.54 36.30 29.42
CA PRO A 207 21.84 37.59 30.00
C PRO A 207 23.35 37.74 30.21
N ARG A 208 23.80 39.00 30.25
CA ARG A 208 25.19 39.43 30.43
C ARG A 208 25.82 38.87 31.69
#